data_AF-A0A161SLJ3-F1
#
_entry.id   AF-A0A161SLJ3-F1
#
_cell.length_a   1.000
_cell.length_b   1.000
_cell.length_c   1.000
_cell.angle_alpha   90.00
_cell.angle_beta   90.00
_cell.angle_gamma   90.00
#
_symmetry.space_group_name_H-M   'P 1'
#
loop_
_entity.id
_entity.type
_entity.pdbx_description
1 polymer ?
#
loop_
_entity_poly.entity_id
_entity_poly.type
_entity_poly.pdbx_seq_one_letter_code
_entity_poly.pdbx_strand_id
1 'polypeptide(L)'
;MYTEPLKIQLQKYDEGGITEPGVEQLYSELEEWAAENPDGGIEQDFSLQVLGVTANSSMLFVAINRLGIPVKNVSFVYSLGLKSGEWIWNRVRLHLSEDQMGVIMPDCAIPLLVDLSPEQETLFGRMTESNQVGEIEYFTYDRAE
;
A
#
# COMPACT_ATOMS: atom_id res chain seq x y z
N MET A 1 -17.85 4.99 18.24
CA MET A 1 -16.58 4.30 18.49
C MET A 1 -15.49 5.21 17.94
N TYR A 2 -14.42 5.48 18.69
CA TYR A 2 -13.34 6.33 18.22
C TYR A 2 -12.34 5.43 17.51
N THR A 3 -12.27 5.53 16.19
CA THR A 3 -11.18 4.94 15.41
C THR A 3 -9.90 5.67 15.80
N GLU A 4 -8.81 4.95 16.10
CA GLU A 4 -7.53 5.60 16.35
C GLU A 4 -7.03 6.25 15.04
N PRO A 5 -6.46 7.47 15.11
CA PRO A 5 -5.90 8.11 13.92
C PRO A 5 -4.78 7.24 13.35
N LEU A 6 -4.73 7.12 12.01
CA LEU A 6 -3.67 6.39 11.33
C LEU A 6 -2.29 6.87 11.77
N LYS A 7 -1.47 5.94 12.22
CA LYS A 7 -0.07 6.18 12.54
C LYS A 7 0.79 5.77 11.36
N ILE A 8 1.77 6.61 11.03
CA ILE A 8 2.73 6.28 9.99
C ILE A 8 3.75 5.33 10.60
N GLN A 9 3.95 4.19 9.95
CA GLN A 9 4.99 3.26 10.33
C GLN A 9 6.06 3.21 9.24
N LEU A 10 7.30 3.51 9.65
CA LEU A 10 8.47 3.35 8.80
C LEU A 10 8.72 1.86 8.55
N GLN A 11 9.09 1.53 7.32
CA GLN A 11 9.53 0.17 6.99
C GLN A 11 10.86 -0.14 7.69
N LYS A 12 11.02 -1.39 8.12
CA LYS A 12 12.27 -1.86 8.74
C LYS A 12 13.46 -1.77 7.79
N TYR A 13 13.22 -1.91 6.48
CA TYR A 13 14.22 -1.70 5.44
C TYR A 13 14.80 -0.28 5.46
N ASP A 14 13.95 0.74 5.71
CA ASP A 14 14.36 2.14 5.82
C ASP A 14 15.04 2.48 7.16
N GLU A 15 14.70 1.77 8.25
CA GLU A 15 15.41 1.91 9.53
C GLU A 15 16.90 1.52 9.43
N GLY A 16 17.29 0.74 8.42
CA GLY A 16 18.68 0.33 8.16
C GLY A 16 19.59 1.44 7.61
N GLY A 17 19.05 2.63 7.30
CA GLY A 17 19.84 3.77 6.81
C GLY A 17 20.20 3.71 5.32
N ILE A 18 19.59 2.81 4.56
CA ILE A 18 19.58 2.85 3.09
C ILE A 18 18.22 3.39 2.66
N THR A 19 17.97 4.66 2.95
CA THR A 19 16.83 5.35 2.33
C THR A 19 17.16 5.51 0.85
N GLU A 20 16.39 4.85 -0.01
CA GLU A 20 16.48 5.14 -1.43
C GLU A 20 16.14 6.63 -1.65
N PRO A 21 16.87 7.32 -2.54
CA PRO A 21 16.61 8.74 -2.79
C PRO A 21 15.16 8.93 -3.27
N GLY A 22 14.36 9.65 -2.48
CA GLY A 22 12.93 9.88 -2.74
C GLY A 22 11.99 9.34 -1.66
N VAL A 23 12.47 8.46 -0.77
CA VAL A 23 11.66 7.87 0.31
C VAL A 23 11.10 8.92 1.29
N GLU A 24 11.86 9.97 1.61
CA GLU A 24 11.41 11.07 2.49
C GLU A 24 10.17 11.80 1.94
N GLN A 25 10.08 11.96 0.61
CA GLN A 25 8.89 12.54 -0.03
C GLN A 25 7.68 11.62 0.12
N LEU A 26 7.85 10.30 0.01
CA LEU A 26 6.76 9.34 0.16
C LEU A 26 6.18 9.37 1.57
N TYR A 27 7.04 9.43 2.58
CA TYR A 27 6.59 9.54 3.97
C TYR A 27 5.90 10.88 4.23
N SER A 28 6.37 11.97 3.62
CA SER A 28 5.74 13.29 3.74
C SER A 28 4.33 13.28 3.09
N GLU A 29 4.19 12.76 1.87
CA GLU A 29 2.89 12.62 1.20
C GLU A 29 1.94 11.69 1.97
N LEU A 30 2.47 10.61 2.53
CA LEU A 30 1.70 9.69 3.36
C LEU A 30 1.24 10.34 4.67
N GLU A 31 2.10 11.12 5.32
CA GLU A 31 1.78 11.89 6.53
C GLU A 31 0.65 12.89 6.26
N GLU A 32 0.75 13.65 5.17
CA GLU A 32 -0.31 14.57 4.74
C GLU A 32 -1.62 13.82 4.49
N TRP A 33 -1.56 12.72 3.73
CA TRP A 33 -2.74 11.93 3.42
C TRP A 33 -3.39 11.30 4.66
N ALA A 34 -2.59 10.74 5.59
CA ALA A 34 -3.08 10.15 6.84
C ALA A 34 -3.65 11.21 7.79
N ALA A 35 -3.09 12.43 7.78
CA ALA A 35 -3.63 13.57 8.52
C ALA A 35 -4.99 14.02 7.97
N GLU A 36 -5.18 14.01 6.65
CA GLU A 36 -6.45 14.31 5.99
C GLU A 36 -7.46 13.15 6.09
N ASN A 37 -6.98 11.91 6.17
CA ASN A 37 -7.79 10.69 6.23
C ASN A 37 -7.46 9.86 7.48
N PRO A 38 -7.74 10.35 8.70
CA PRO A 38 -7.39 9.65 9.93
C PRO A 38 -8.12 8.31 10.09
N ASP A 39 -9.29 8.16 9.45
CA ASP A 39 -10.11 6.94 9.37
C ASP A 39 -9.84 6.15 8.07
N GLY A 40 -8.71 6.39 7.40
CA GLY A 40 -8.35 5.69 6.18
C GLY A 40 -8.30 4.16 6.36
N GLY A 41 -8.65 3.44 5.29
CA GLY A 41 -8.76 1.98 5.25
C GLY A 41 -10.17 1.44 5.53
N ILE A 42 -10.31 0.12 5.49
CA ILE A 42 -11.54 -0.60 5.78
C ILE A 42 -11.46 -1.13 7.22
N GLU A 43 -12.46 -0.82 8.04
CA GLU A 43 -12.54 -1.33 9.41
C GLU A 43 -12.43 -2.86 9.46
N GLN A 44 -11.64 -3.37 10.42
CA GLN A 44 -11.44 -4.81 10.62
C GLN A 44 -10.79 -5.54 9.44
N ASP A 45 -10.14 -4.82 8.53
CA ASP A 45 -9.54 -5.40 7.34
C ASP A 45 -8.17 -4.77 7.02
N PHE A 46 -7.47 -5.35 6.04
CA PHE A 46 -6.21 -4.82 5.54
C PHE A 46 -6.45 -4.22 4.16
N SER A 47 -6.29 -2.91 4.06
CA SER A 47 -6.63 -2.17 2.84
C SER A 47 -5.39 -1.65 2.15
N LEU A 48 -5.47 -1.52 0.83
CA LEU A 48 -4.47 -0.85 0.01
C LEU A 48 -5.09 0.34 -0.67
N GLN A 49 -4.48 1.50 -0.50
CA GLN A 49 -4.92 2.74 -1.12
C GLN A 49 -3.83 3.30 -2.02
N VAL A 50 -4.19 3.75 -3.22
CA VAL A 50 -3.26 4.37 -4.15
C VAL A 50 -3.17 5.85 -3.81
N LEU A 51 -1.97 6.35 -3.51
CA LEU A 51 -1.72 7.79 -3.37
C LEU A 51 -1.43 8.44 -4.72
N GLY A 52 -0.66 7.75 -5.56
CA GLY A 52 -0.28 8.30 -6.85
C GLY A 52 0.88 7.55 -7.48
N VAL A 53 1.51 8.19 -8.47
CA VAL A 53 2.69 7.69 -9.17
C VAL A 53 3.81 8.69 -8.96
N THR A 54 4.97 8.17 -8.57
CA THR A 54 6.18 8.96 -8.36
C THR A 54 6.81 9.35 -9.69
N ALA A 55 7.73 10.32 -9.67
CA ALA A 55 8.47 10.74 -10.85
C ALA A 55 9.33 9.63 -11.50
N ASN A 56 9.57 8.52 -10.80
CA ASN A 56 10.36 7.38 -11.27
C ASN A 56 9.49 6.26 -11.89
N SER A 57 8.24 6.55 -12.23
CA SER A 57 7.29 5.54 -12.72
C SER A 57 7.00 4.43 -11.70
N SER A 58 7.06 4.72 -10.40
CA SER A 58 6.66 3.78 -9.35
C SER A 58 5.34 4.23 -8.74
N MET A 59 4.39 3.33 -8.54
CA MET A 59 3.14 3.65 -7.87
C MET A 59 3.32 3.59 -6.36
N LEU A 60 2.89 4.66 -5.68
CA LEU A 60 2.84 4.72 -4.23
C LEU A 60 1.49 4.19 -3.73
N PHE A 61 1.57 3.08 -3.02
CA PHE A 61 0.48 2.49 -2.28
C PHE A 61 0.63 2.76 -0.79
N VAL A 62 -0.50 2.74 -0.10
CA VAL A 62 -0.61 2.79 1.36
C VAL A 62 -1.27 1.51 1.80
N ALA A 63 -0.48 0.66 2.44
CA ALA A 63 -0.98 -0.49 3.17
C ALA A 63 -1.48 -0.03 4.54
N ILE A 64 -2.75 -0.27 4.82
CA ILE A 64 -3.40 0.16 6.06
C ILE A 64 -3.87 -1.07 6.83
N ASN A 65 -3.39 -1.23 8.06
CA ASN A 65 -3.79 -2.32 8.93
C ASN A 65 -4.86 -1.87 9.93
N ARG A 66 -6.13 -2.20 9.67
CA ARG A 66 -7.26 -1.99 10.62
C ARG A 66 -7.74 -3.30 11.25
N LEU A 67 -6.96 -4.37 11.18
CA LEU A 67 -7.30 -5.67 11.77
C LEU A 67 -7.36 -5.62 13.32
N GLY A 68 -6.84 -4.55 13.94
CA GLY A 68 -6.76 -4.40 15.40
C GLY A 68 -5.72 -5.32 16.04
N ILE A 69 -4.91 -6.02 15.23
CA ILE A 69 -3.82 -6.88 15.66
C ILE A 69 -2.55 -6.55 14.87
N PRO A 70 -1.36 -6.69 15.49
CA PRO A 70 -0.12 -6.56 14.77
C PRO A 70 0.09 -7.79 13.86
N VAL A 71 0.45 -7.53 12.60
CA VAL A 71 0.62 -8.57 11.57
C VAL A 71 1.99 -8.46 10.90
N LYS A 72 2.46 -9.58 10.34
CA LYS A 72 3.73 -9.70 9.63
C LYS A 72 3.63 -10.72 8.50
N ASN A 73 4.63 -10.76 7.63
CA ASN A 73 4.69 -11.69 6.48
C ASN A 73 3.40 -11.67 5.64
N VAL A 74 2.87 -10.47 5.41
CA VAL A 74 1.60 -10.29 4.71
C VAL A 74 1.78 -10.63 3.24
N SER A 75 0.96 -11.52 2.73
CA SER A 75 1.02 -12.02 1.35
C SER A 75 -0.35 -11.95 0.72
N PHE A 76 -0.44 -11.37 -0.46
CA PHE A 76 -1.71 -11.26 -1.17
C PHE A 76 -1.49 -11.20 -2.67
N VAL A 77 -2.55 -11.49 -3.40
CA VAL A 77 -2.59 -11.39 -4.85
C VAL A 77 -3.36 -10.12 -5.18
N TYR A 78 -2.70 -9.16 -5.80
CA TYR A 78 -3.30 -7.91 -6.20
C TYR A 78 -3.56 -7.89 -7.71
N SER A 79 -4.77 -7.49 -8.08
CA SER A 79 -5.16 -7.26 -9.46
C SER A 79 -5.67 -5.83 -9.59
N LEU A 80 -5.07 -5.06 -10.49
CA LEU A 80 -5.50 -3.71 -10.85
C LEU A 80 -5.68 -3.64 -12.35
N GLY A 81 -6.83 -3.15 -12.79
CA GLY A 81 -7.12 -2.99 -14.19
C GLY A 81 -8.25 -2.01 -14.46
N LEU A 82 -8.62 -1.93 -15.73
CA LEU A 82 -9.77 -1.23 -16.22
C LEU A 82 -10.95 -2.20 -16.29
N LYS A 83 -12.17 -1.71 -16.05
CA LYS A 83 -13.40 -2.52 -16.23
C LYS A 83 -13.57 -3.00 -17.68
N SER A 84 -12.87 -2.37 -18.63
CA SER A 84 -12.77 -2.81 -20.03
C SER A 84 -12.08 -4.16 -20.22
N GLY A 85 -11.35 -4.68 -19.22
CA GLY A 85 -10.61 -5.94 -19.28
C GLY A 85 -9.11 -5.80 -19.54
N GLU A 86 -8.58 -4.58 -19.59
CA GLU A 86 -7.14 -4.29 -19.61
C GLU A 86 -6.59 -4.29 -18.18
N TRP A 87 -5.49 -4.98 -17.92
CA TRP A 87 -4.92 -5.10 -16.57
C TRP A 87 -3.57 -4.41 -16.49
N ILE A 88 -3.39 -3.55 -15.49
CA ILE A 88 -2.07 -3.04 -15.09
C ILE A 88 -1.32 -4.17 -14.40
N TRP A 89 -1.92 -4.69 -13.34
CA TRP A 89 -1.45 -5.87 -12.64
C TRP A 89 -2.54 -6.92 -12.68
N ASN A 90 -2.21 -8.09 -13.21
CA ASN A 90 -3.14 -9.22 -13.23
C ASN A 90 -2.61 -10.28 -12.28
N ARG A 91 -3.24 -10.40 -11.11
CA ARG A 91 -2.92 -11.42 -10.10
C ARG A 91 -1.44 -11.43 -9.70
N VAL A 92 -0.89 -10.25 -9.47
CA VAL A 92 0.48 -10.10 -9.01
C VAL A 92 0.55 -10.46 -7.54
N ARG A 93 1.41 -11.42 -7.20
CA ARG A 93 1.63 -11.79 -5.82
C ARG A 93 2.58 -10.78 -5.18
N LEU A 94 2.07 -10.02 -4.22
CA LEU A 94 2.86 -9.15 -3.37
C LEU A 94 3.15 -9.87 -2.05
N HIS A 95 4.40 -9.78 -1.61
CA HIS A 95 4.87 -10.40 -0.38
C HIS A 95 5.60 -9.36 0.46
N LEU A 96 4.98 -9.00 1.58
CA LEU A 96 5.46 -8.04 2.57
C LEU A 96 6.08 -8.81 3.72
N SER A 97 7.36 -9.14 3.55
CA SER A 97 8.12 -9.88 4.54
C SER A 97 8.40 -9.03 5.79
N GLU A 98 8.51 -9.67 6.97
CA GLU A 98 8.91 -9.00 8.23
C GLU A 98 10.29 -8.32 8.10
N ASP A 99 11.17 -8.84 7.25
CA ASP A 99 12.50 -8.27 7.03
C ASP A 99 12.42 -6.88 6.38
N GLN A 100 11.53 -6.70 5.40
CA GLN A 100 11.33 -5.43 4.71
C GLN A 100 10.44 -4.48 5.51
N MET A 101 9.29 -4.97 5.97
CA MET A 101 8.20 -4.13 6.50
C MET A 101 8.20 -4.06 8.02
N GLY A 102 8.93 -4.96 8.68
CA GLY A 102 8.81 -5.17 10.12
C GLY A 102 7.46 -5.76 10.51
N VAL A 103 7.08 -5.54 11.77
CA VAL A 103 5.76 -5.90 12.30
C VAL A 103 4.82 -4.73 12.04
N ILE A 104 3.80 -4.92 11.23
CA ILE A 104 2.78 -3.92 10.91
C ILE A 104 1.84 -3.79 12.12
N MET A 105 1.99 -2.71 12.88
CA MET A 105 1.15 -2.45 14.04
C MET A 105 -0.31 -2.18 13.63
N PRO A 106 -1.28 -2.41 14.53
CA PRO A 106 -2.66 -2.02 14.27
C PRO A 106 -2.78 -0.49 14.16
N ASP A 107 -3.70 -0.06 13.30
CA ASP A 107 -3.98 1.36 13.02
C ASP A 107 -2.77 2.10 12.43
N CYS A 108 -1.91 1.35 11.73
CA CYS A 108 -0.77 1.90 11.02
C CYS A 108 -0.95 1.89 9.50
N ALA A 109 -0.41 2.93 8.88
CA ALA A 109 -0.23 3.07 7.44
C ALA A 109 1.25 2.88 7.10
N ILE A 110 1.52 2.05 6.10
CA ILE A 110 2.86 1.78 5.58
C ILE A 110 2.88 2.13 4.09
N PRO A 111 3.83 2.96 3.63
CA PRO A 111 3.98 3.23 2.20
C PRO A 111 4.57 2.01 1.52
N LEU A 112 4.17 1.74 0.28
CA LEU A 112 4.64 0.62 -0.51
C LEU A 112 4.79 1.09 -1.95
N LEU A 113 6.01 1.00 -2.48
CA LEU A 113 6.30 1.32 -3.86
C LEU A 113 6.22 0.07 -4.71
N VAL A 114 5.48 0.16 -5.82
CA VAL A 114 5.48 -0.88 -6.85
C VAL A 114 5.89 -0.23 -8.16
N ASP A 115 7.00 -0.69 -8.74
CA ASP A 115 7.43 -0.21 -10.05
C ASP A 115 6.40 -0.51 -11.13
N LEU A 116 6.10 0.50 -11.93
CA LEU A 116 5.30 0.37 -13.13
C LEU A 116 6.23 0.22 -14.33
N SER A 117 5.91 -0.74 -15.17
CA SER A 117 6.44 -0.78 -16.53
C SER A 117 5.88 0.41 -17.34
N PRO A 118 6.56 0.88 -18.40
CA PRO A 118 6.05 1.97 -19.24
C PRO A 118 4.67 1.68 -19.86
N GLU A 119 4.38 0.41 -20.13
CA GLU A 119 3.05 -0.04 -20.57
C GLU A 119 1.99 0.14 -19.48
N GLN A 120 2.35 -0.14 -18.22
CA GLN A 120 1.49 -0.02 -17.05
C GLN A 120 1.22 1.44 -16.69
N GLU A 121 2.23 2.32 -16.78
CA GLU A 121 2.05 3.76 -16.58
C GLU A 121 1.09 4.36 -17.62
N THR A 122 1.22 3.94 -18.88
CA THR A 122 0.30 4.36 -19.95
C THR A 122 -1.14 3.94 -19.66
N LEU A 123 -1.34 2.73 -19.12
CA LEU A 123 -2.65 2.24 -18.70
C LEU A 123 -3.18 3.01 -17.49
N PHE A 124 -2.33 3.30 -16.49
CA PHE A 124 -2.71 4.08 -15.32
C PHE A 124 -3.16 5.50 -15.68
N GLY A 125 -2.46 6.16 -16.60
CA GLY A 125 -2.87 7.48 -17.10
C GLY A 125 -4.23 7.49 -17.82
N ARG A 126 -4.74 6.33 -18.22
CA ARG A 126 -6.10 6.16 -18.78
C ARG A 126 -7.12 5.73 -17.74
N MET A 127 -6.68 5.31 -16.55
CA MET A 127 -7.58 4.95 -15.46
C MET A 127 -8.24 6.19 -14.89
N THR A 128 -9.52 6.04 -14.60
CA THR A 128 -10.31 7.03 -13.86
C THR A 128 -10.98 6.30 -12.72
N GLU A 129 -11.37 7.04 -11.68
CA GLU A 129 -12.07 6.47 -10.53
C GLU A 129 -13.32 5.65 -10.92
N SER A 130 -13.96 6.02 -12.03
CA SER A 130 -15.15 5.33 -12.55
C SER A 130 -14.83 4.03 -13.31
N ASN A 131 -13.63 3.91 -13.90
CA ASN A 131 -13.26 2.77 -14.75
C ASN A 131 -12.20 1.86 -14.14
N GLN A 132 -11.70 2.16 -12.95
CA GLN A 132 -10.78 1.28 -12.25
C GLN A 132 -11.48 0.08 -11.60
N VAL A 133 -10.78 -1.05 -11.56
CA VAL A 133 -11.11 -2.23 -10.77
C VAL A 133 -9.85 -2.71 -10.06
N GLY A 134 -9.91 -2.77 -8.73
CA GLY A 134 -8.87 -3.31 -7.87
C GLY A 134 -9.43 -4.47 -7.06
N GLU A 135 -8.72 -5.59 -7.03
CA GLU A 135 -9.11 -6.77 -6.27
C GLU A 135 -7.90 -7.34 -5.53
N ILE A 136 -8.13 -7.69 -4.26
CA ILE A 136 -7.16 -8.40 -3.43
C ILE A 136 -7.71 -9.82 -3.24
N GLU A 137 -6.94 -10.82 -3.66
CA GLU A 137 -7.23 -12.23 -3.48
C GLU A 137 -6.15 -12.90 -2.61
N TYR A 138 -6.47 -14.05 -2.01
CA TYR A 138 -5.50 -14.88 -1.26
C TYR A 138 -4.74 -14.13 -0.15
N PHE A 139 -5.39 -13.16 0.50
CA PHE A 139 -4.80 -12.44 1.62
C PHE A 139 -4.46 -13.40 2.76
N THR A 140 -3.19 -13.46 3.11
CA THR A 140 -2.61 -14.31 4.15
C THR A 140 -1.67 -13.45 4.98
N TYR A 141 -1.67 -13.64 6.30
CA TYR A 141 -0.82 -12.90 7.22
C TYR A 141 -0.42 -13.79 8.39
N ASP A 142 0.74 -13.51 8.98
CA ASP A 142 1.15 -14.05 10.27
C ASP A 142 0.82 -13.03 11.35
N ARG A 143 0.22 -13.49 12.45
CA ARG A 143 0.05 -12.64 13.63
C ARG A 143 1.40 -12.48 14.32
N ALA A 144 1.81 -11.25 14.60
CA ALA A 144 2.92 -11.01 15.49
C ALA A 144 2.43 -11.14 16.94
N GLU A 145 3.05 -12.01 17.73
CA GLU A 145 2.81 -12.14 19.18
C GLU A 145 3.73 -11.21 19.98
#